data_AF-A0A0S9RCZ3-F1
#
_entry.id   AF-A0A0S9RCZ3-F1
#
_cell.length_a   1.000
_cell.length_b   1.000
_cell.length_c   1.000
_cell.angle_alpha   90.00
_cell.angle_beta   90.00
_cell.angle_gamma   90.00
#
_symmetry.space_group_name_H-M   'P 1'
#
loop_
_entity.id
_entity.type
_entity.pdbx_description
1 polymer ?
#
loop_
_entity_poly.entity_id
_entity_poly.type
_entity_poly.pdbx_seq_one_letter_code
_entity_poly.pdbx_strand_id
1 'polypeptide(L)'
;MTTPQTGGEPSLPEDAAPGPAQDAVALLLDQCARTSAGRHTDPALVAAVVGVERVADLVGSRDTQTLRAAVTDGLAGPRDSDLGALLVQLRQSIALALSRPGPDWKADATMLNPATGGHHVATDLDVLRTATRAATLSYGAAPYYRDRYGRRGAQFSVSDSAWIAHLADAPRETAAHQVTWLSTMLTHRGMPTWLMERHLATMVDQLGGAGLAVGSLPHALTVLEARRRAAVDDDLLEQAETWVRETVVASPTAPTGRLVAAAVADVRSGVAPSSAPLMDWLTHEDRTDTADASALRLVHDRVAAAAGTRTGELP
;
A
#
# COMPACT_ATOMS: atom_id res chain seq x y z
N MET A 1 -5.77 33.91 -73.51
CA MET A 1 -5.64 34.92 -72.45
C MET A 1 -6.43 34.39 -71.27
N THR A 2 -5.76 33.65 -70.38
CA THR A 2 -6.42 32.90 -69.31
C THR A 2 -5.77 33.36 -68.00
N THR A 3 -6.58 33.96 -67.14
CA THR A 3 -6.22 34.52 -65.83
C THR A 3 -5.74 33.44 -64.85
N PRO A 4 -4.77 33.74 -63.97
CA PRO A 4 -4.27 32.79 -62.98
C PRO A 4 -5.22 32.71 -61.77
N GLN A 5 -5.46 31.48 -61.29
CA GLN A 5 -6.15 31.21 -60.03
C GLN A 5 -5.29 31.65 -58.84
N THR A 6 -5.90 32.44 -57.97
CA THR A 6 -5.39 32.87 -56.67
C THR A 6 -5.27 31.68 -55.72
N GLY A 7 -4.13 31.60 -55.04
CA GLY A 7 -3.83 30.60 -54.02
C GLY A 7 -4.75 30.73 -52.81
N GLY A 8 -5.30 29.59 -52.37
CA GLY A 8 -5.87 29.45 -51.03
C GLY A 8 -4.74 29.33 -50.02
N GLU A 9 -4.77 30.18 -49.00
CA GLU A 9 -3.94 30.02 -47.81
C GLU A 9 -4.24 28.66 -47.14
N PRO A 10 -3.21 27.92 -46.69
CA PRO A 10 -3.43 26.76 -45.85
C PRO A 10 -3.91 27.26 -44.47
N SER A 11 -5.19 27.05 -44.18
CA SER A 11 -5.74 27.18 -42.85
C SER A 11 -4.85 26.41 -41.87
N LEU A 12 -4.30 27.09 -40.88
CA LEU A 12 -3.60 26.47 -39.75
C LEU A 12 -4.55 25.45 -39.11
N PRO A 13 -4.06 24.25 -38.73
CA PRO A 13 -4.92 23.27 -38.07
C PRO A 13 -5.43 23.87 -36.76
N GLU A 14 -6.75 23.87 -36.61
CA GLU A 14 -7.45 24.08 -35.34
C GLU A 14 -6.78 23.23 -34.26
N ASP A 15 -6.56 23.83 -33.08
CA ASP A 15 -6.01 23.21 -31.88
C ASP A 15 -6.58 21.79 -31.71
N ALA A 16 -5.73 20.78 -31.95
CA ALA A 16 -6.08 19.41 -31.66
C ALA A 16 -6.41 19.33 -30.16
N ALA A 17 -7.64 18.93 -29.83
CA ALA A 17 -8.09 18.77 -28.46
C ALA A 17 -7.03 17.97 -27.68
N PRO A 18 -6.65 18.42 -26.47
CA PRO A 18 -5.60 17.77 -25.72
C PRO A 18 -5.90 16.28 -25.54
N GLY A 19 -4.89 15.43 -25.75
CA GLY A 19 -5.06 13.99 -25.62
C GLY A 19 -5.21 13.57 -24.15
N PRO A 20 -5.66 12.32 -23.86
CA PRO A 20 -5.88 11.84 -22.48
C PRO A 20 -4.66 11.99 -21.54
N ALA A 21 -3.45 12.02 -22.09
CA ALA A 21 -2.23 12.24 -21.32
C ALA A 21 -2.04 13.71 -20.88
N GLN A 22 -2.49 14.68 -21.67
CA GLN A 22 -2.47 16.10 -21.30
C GLN A 22 -3.57 16.40 -20.27
N ASP A 23 -4.75 15.83 -20.47
CA ASP A 23 -5.87 15.92 -19.52
C ASP A 23 -5.50 15.29 -18.16
N ALA A 24 -4.75 14.18 -18.16
CA ALA A 24 -4.25 13.58 -16.93
C ALA A 24 -3.31 14.51 -16.13
N VAL A 25 -2.45 15.28 -16.81
CA VAL A 25 -1.57 16.25 -16.15
C VAL A 25 -2.36 17.45 -15.64
N ALA A 26 -3.32 17.94 -16.43
CA ALA A 26 -4.20 19.02 -16.00
C ALA A 26 -4.98 18.64 -14.73
N LEU A 27 -5.52 17.41 -14.70
CA LEU A 27 -6.24 16.90 -13.54
C LEU A 27 -5.33 16.73 -12.30
N LEU A 28 -4.09 16.24 -12.45
CA LEU A 28 -3.13 16.20 -11.34
C LEU A 28 -2.83 17.60 -10.79
N LEU A 29 -2.62 18.58 -11.66
CA LEU A 29 -2.33 19.96 -11.27
C LEU A 29 -3.52 20.63 -10.57
N ASP A 30 -4.73 20.37 -11.04
CA ASP A 30 -5.97 20.83 -10.40
C ASP A 30 -6.09 20.28 -8.98
N GLN A 31 -5.82 18.99 -8.80
CA GLN A 31 -5.92 18.33 -7.51
C GLN A 31 -4.80 18.70 -6.51
N CYS A 32 -3.72 19.39 -6.94
CA CYS A 32 -2.68 19.89 -6.02
C CYS A 32 -3.21 20.90 -4.98
N ALA A 33 -4.33 21.58 -5.27
CA ALA A 33 -5.00 22.46 -4.30
C ALA A 33 -5.74 21.68 -3.19
N ARG A 34 -5.96 20.37 -3.39
CA ARG A 34 -6.62 19.47 -2.43
C ARG A 34 -8.04 19.94 -2.02
N THR A 35 -8.74 20.63 -2.90
CA THR A 35 -10.07 21.23 -2.63
C THR A 35 -11.24 20.27 -2.84
N SER A 36 -11.09 19.23 -3.68
CA SER A 36 -12.13 18.21 -3.88
C SER A 36 -12.35 17.41 -2.60
N ALA A 37 -13.60 17.14 -2.22
CA ALA A 37 -13.93 16.45 -0.97
C ALA A 37 -15.20 15.59 -1.14
N GLY A 38 -15.44 14.69 -0.17
CA GLY A 38 -16.62 13.83 -0.13
C GLY A 38 -16.63 12.71 -1.19
N ARG A 39 -17.82 12.15 -1.45
CA ARG A 39 -18.01 10.97 -2.32
C ARG A 39 -18.03 11.33 -3.81
N HIS A 40 -17.18 10.66 -4.59
CA HIS A 40 -17.08 10.80 -6.05
C HIS A 40 -17.01 9.44 -6.74
N THR A 41 -17.68 9.31 -7.88
CA THR A 41 -17.66 8.08 -8.68
C THR A 41 -16.75 8.16 -9.90
N ASP A 42 -16.23 9.34 -10.24
CA ASP A 42 -15.31 9.54 -11.36
C ASP A 42 -13.95 8.87 -11.06
N PRO A 43 -13.58 7.79 -11.80
CA PRO A 43 -12.33 7.09 -11.58
C PRO A 43 -11.09 7.97 -11.82
N ALA A 44 -11.14 8.90 -12.79
CA ALA A 44 -10.00 9.75 -13.10
C ALA A 44 -9.73 10.74 -11.96
N LEU A 45 -10.79 11.36 -11.42
CA LEU A 45 -10.70 12.24 -10.26
C LEU A 45 -10.16 11.48 -9.03
N VAL A 46 -10.69 10.29 -8.75
CA VAL A 46 -10.23 9.47 -7.62
C VAL A 46 -8.75 9.12 -7.77
N ALA A 47 -8.32 8.67 -8.96
CA ALA A 47 -6.92 8.36 -9.22
C ALA A 47 -6.00 9.59 -9.09
N ALA A 48 -6.47 10.77 -9.52
CA ALA A 48 -5.72 12.02 -9.37
C ALA A 48 -5.57 12.45 -7.92
N VAL A 49 -6.62 12.35 -7.09
CA VAL A 49 -6.56 12.67 -5.66
C VAL A 49 -5.58 11.75 -4.93
N VAL A 50 -5.69 10.44 -5.14
CA VAL A 50 -4.74 9.47 -4.56
C VAL A 50 -3.31 9.74 -5.08
N GLY A 51 -3.17 10.08 -6.35
CA GLY A 51 -1.89 10.43 -6.96
C GLY A 51 -1.22 11.63 -6.31
N VAL A 52 -1.96 12.71 -6.08
CA VAL A 52 -1.45 13.93 -5.42
C VAL A 52 -1.04 13.64 -3.97
N GLU A 53 -1.75 12.79 -3.23
CA GLU A 53 -1.29 12.42 -1.88
C GLU A 53 0.01 11.62 -1.90
N ARG A 54 0.20 10.73 -2.88
CA ARG A 54 1.47 10.02 -3.06
C ARG A 54 2.62 10.98 -3.38
N VAL A 55 2.36 12.01 -4.20
CA VAL A 55 3.35 13.08 -4.47
C VAL A 55 3.64 13.86 -3.19
N ALA A 56 2.62 14.23 -2.43
CA ALA A 56 2.75 14.96 -1.17
C ALA A 56 3.60 14.22 -0.14
N ASP A 57 3.38 12.91 -0.02
CA ASP A 57 4.16 12.05 0.86
C ASP A 57 5.62 11.92 0.40
N LEU A 58 5.85 11.75 -0.91
CA LEU A 58 7.20 11.64 -1.47
C LEU A 58 8.02 12.93 -1.32
N VAL A 59 7.37 14.08 -1.50
CA VAL A 59 7.99 15.42 -1.39
C VAL A 59 8.06 15.90 0.07
N GLY A 60 7.27 15.31 0.96
CA GLY A 60 7.18 15.72 2.37
C GLY A 60 6.46 17.06 2.58
N SER A 61 5.63 17.49 1.63
CA SER A 61 4.90 18.76 1.69
C SER A 61 3.47 18.61 1.18
N ARG A 62 2.54 19.34 1.80
CA ARG A 62 1.14 19.45 1.37
C ARG A 62 0.78 20.84 0.86
N ASP A 63 1.76 21.73 0.80
CA ASP A 63 1.61 23.07 0.27
C ASP A 63 1.32 23.03 -1.24
N THR A 64 0.27 23.73 -1.66
CA THR A 64 -0.21 23.70 -3.05
C THR A 64 0.86 24.13 -4.05
N GLN A 65 1.62 25.18 -3.74
CA GLN A 65 2.66 25.67 -4.64
C GLN A 65 3.79 24.65 -4.78
N THR A 66 4.21 24.06 -3.66
CA THR A 66 5.23 23.00 -3.62
C THR A 66 4.79 21.78 -4.43
N LEU A 67 3.55 21.33 -4.28
CA LEU A 67 3.00 20.19 -5.03
C LEU A 67 2.93 20.46 -6.53
N ARG A 68 2.45 21.65 -6.92
CA ARG A 68 2.40 22.04 -8.34
C ARG A 68 3.79 22.10 -8.95
N ALA A 69 4.75 22.70 -8.25
CA ALA A 69 6.15 22.72 -8.69
C ALA A 69 6.70 21.30 -8.84
N ALA A 70 6.49 20.42 -7.86
CA ALA A 70 6.94 19.03 -7.93
C ALA A 70 6.33 18.26 -9.12
N VAL A 71 5.04 18.46 -9.43
CA VAL A 71 4.40 17.85 -10.60
C VAL A 71 4.98 18.41 -11.90
N THR A 72 5.07 19.74 -12.04
CA THR A 72 5.57 20.38 -13.26
C THR A 72 7.05 20.06 -13.51
N ASP A 73 7.91 20.27 -12.51
CA ASP A 73 9.35 20.07 -12.63
C ASP A 73 9.69 18.58 -12.70
N GLY A 74 8.98 17.73 -11.94
CA GLY A 74 9.18 16.29 -11.95
C GLY A 74 8.79 15.63 -13.28
N LEU A 75 7.80 16.17 -14.00
CA LEU A 75 7.45 15.73 -15.35
C LEU A 75 8.47 16.18 -16.41
N ALA A 76 9.15 17.31 -16.18
CA ALA A 76 10.22 17.81 -17.04
C ALA A 76 11.60 17.20 -16.73
N GLY A 77 11.77 16.67 -15.51
CA GLY A 77 13.02 16.11 -15.00
C GLY A 77 13.31 14.66 -15.38
N PRO A 78 14.36 14.06 -14.79
CA PRO A 78 14.76 12.68 -15.05
C PRO A 78 13.68 11.67 -14.63
N ARG A 79 13.31 10.79 -15.57
CA ARG A 79 12.26 9.78 -15.36
C ARG A 79 12.66 8.66 -14.41
N ASP A 80 13.95 8.49 -14.16
CA ASP A 80 14.52 7.49 -13.26
C ASP A 80 14.54 7.94 -11.80
N SER A 81 14.33 9.22 -11.52
CA SER A 81 14.07 9.70 -10.17
C SER A 81 12.78 9.09 -9.59
N ASP A 82 12.69 8.96 -8.26
CA ASP A 82 11.49 8.41 -7.62
C ASP A 82 10.24 9.22 -7.96
N LEU A 83 10.36 10.55 -7.98
CA LEU A 83 9.28 11.47 -8.35
C LEU A 83 8.92 11.37 -9.84
N GLY A 84 9.90 11.37 -10.74
CA GLY A 84 9.67 11.26 -12.17
C GLY A 84 8.96 9.95 -12.54
N ALA A 85 9.43 8.83 -11.98
CA ALA A 85 8.80 7.53 -12.21
C ALA A 85 7.41 7.41 -11.57
N LEU A 86 7.15 8.05 -10.42
CA LEU A 86 5.80 8.17 -9.86
C LEU A 86 4.88 8.96 -10.80
N LEU A 87 5.30 10.13 -11.28
CA LEU A 87 4.48 10.98 -12.14
C LEU A 87 4.17 10.32 -13.49
N VAL A 88 5.11 9.57 -14.07
CA VAL A 88 4.86 8.74 -15.26
C VAL A 88 3.76 7.70 -14.99
N GLN A 89 3.84 7.00 -13.86
CA GLN A 89 2.82 6.04 -13.45
C GLN A 89 1.45 6.71 -13.28
N LEU A 90 1.38 7.82 -12.54
CA LEU A 90 0.12 8.53 -12.27
C LEU A 90 -0.54 9.02 -13.57
N ARG A 91 0.25 9.57 -14.50
CA ARG A 91 -0.25 10.00 -15.80
C ARG A 91 -0.86 8.83 -16.60
N GLN A 92 -0.22 7.66 -16.58
CA GLN A 92 -0.74 6.47 -17.25
C GLN A 92 -2.04 5.97 -16.62
N SER A 93 -2.07 5.89 -15.29
CA SER A 93 -3.26 5.49 -14.53
C SER A 93 -4.47 6.40 -14.78
N ILE A 94 -4.26 7.72 -14.74
CA ILE A 94 -5.33 8.70 -14.96
C ILE A 94 -5.77 8.73 -16.42
N ALA A 95 -4.83 8.67 -17.37
CA ALA A 95 -5.17 8.59 -18.79
C ALA A 95 -5.99 7.33 -19.12
N LEU A 96 -5.69 6.19 -18.48
CA LEU A 96 -6.48 4.97 -18.60
C LEU A 96 -7.89 5.16 -18.04
N ALA A 97 -8.03 5.81 -16.89
CA ALA A 97 -9.32 6.12 -16.28
C ALA A 97 -10.16 7.07 -17.17
N LEU A 98 -9.55 8.11 -17.73
CA LEU A 98 -10.19 9.04 -18.68
C LEU A 98 -10.63 8.35 -19.96
N SER A 99 -9.89 7.34 -20.42
CA SER A 99 -10.16 6.60 -21.67
C SER A 99 -11.26 5.55 -21.53
N ARG A 100 -11.81 5.33 -20.32
CA ARG A 100 -12.90 4.38 -20.06
C ARG A 100 -14.18 5.09 -19.62
N PRO A 101 -14.85 5.85 -20.52
CA PRO A 101 -16.11 6.49 -20.18
C PRO A 101 -17.23 5.43 -20.09
N GLY A 102 -17.96 5.43 -18.98
CA GLY A 102 -19.18 4.66 -18.85
C GLY A 102 -19.85 4.85 -17.49
N PRO A 103 -21.19 5.05 -17.43
CA PRO A 103 -21.93 5.17 -16.17
C PRO A 103 -21.84 3.90 -15.29
N ASP A 104 -21.44 2.78 -15.87
CA ASP A 104 -21.32 1.48 -15.19
C ASP A 104 -19.92 1.23 -14.62
N TRP A 105 -18.91 2.04 -14.98
CA TRP A 105 -17.55 1.87 -14.45
C TRP A 105 -17.40 2.58 -13.11
N LYS A 106 -17.54 1.81 -12.03
CA LYS A 106 -17.23 2.29 -10.68
C LYS A 106 -15.72 2.31 -10.47
N ALA A 107 -15.23 3.34 -9.79
CA ALA A 107 -13.87 3.39 -9.24
C ALA A 107 -13.46 2.04 -8.62
N ASP A 108 -12.36 1.46 -9.12
CA ASP A 108 -11.81 0.19 -8.66
C ASP A 108 -10.29 0.28 -8.40
N ALA A 109 -9.67 -0.79 -7.93
CA ALA A 109 -8.24 -0.76 -7.62
C ALA A 109 -7.34 -0.60 -8.85
N THR A 110 -7.81 -0.96 -10.06
CA THR A 110 -6.97 -0.95 -11.29
C THR A 110 -6.58 0.44 -11.75
N MET A 111 -7.41 1.46 -11.45
CA MET A 111 -7.04 2.85 -11.72
C MET A 111 -5.91 3.34 -10.80
N LEU A 112 -5.79 2.81 -9.58
CA LEU A 112 -4.72 3.16 -8.64
C LEU A 112 -3.45 2.36 -8.93
N ASN A 113 -3.61 1.09 -9.31
CA ASN A 113 -2.55 0.17 -9.64
C ASN A 113 -3.01 -0.81 -10.73
N PRO A 114 -2.59 -0.62 -12.00
CA PRO A 114 -2.99 -1.50 -13.10
C PRO A 114 -2.60 -2.98 -12.94
N ALA A 115 -1.73 -3.30 -11.99
CA ALA A 115 -1.31 -4.68 -11.68
C ALA A 115 -2.25 -5.40 -10.68
N THR A 116 -3.31 -4.76 -10.19
CA THR A 116 -4.31 -5.38 -9.29
C THR A 116 -5.52 -5.92 -10.05
N GLY A 117 -6.38 -6.67 -9.36
CA GLY A 117 -7.73 -6.97 -9.84
C GLY A 117 -8.69 -5.78 -9.72
N GLY A 118 -9.85 -5.85 -10.39
CA GLY A 118 -10.93 -4.85 -10.37
C GLY A 118 -11.79 -4.89 -9.11
N HIS A 119 -11.17 -4.75 -7.94
CA HIS A 119 -11.88 -4.72 -6.66
C HIS A 119 -12.39 -3.31 -6.36
N HIS A 120 -13.56 -3.20 -5.73
CA HIS A 120 -14.12 -1.90 -5.31
C HIS A 120 -13.22 -1.18 -4.32
N VAL A 121 -13.04 0.12 -4.50
CA VAL A 121 -12.31 0.97 -3.55
C VAL A 121 -13.25 1.99 -2.91
N ALA A 122 -12.80 2.63 -1.84
CA ALA A 122 -13.51 3.76 -1.26
C ALA A 122 -13.67 4.86 -2.32
N THR A 123 -14.80 5.56 -2.28
CA THR A 123 -15.13 6.65 -3.20
C THR A 123 -15.19 8.01 -2.51
N ASP A 124 -15.09 8.01 -1.17
CA ASP A 124 -14.92 9.24 -0.40
C ASP A 124 -13.47 9.70 -0.46
N LEU A 125 -13.25 10.89 -1.01
CA LEU A 125 -11.91 11.43 -1.26
C LEU A 125 -11.15 11.70 0.03
N ASP A 126 -11.82 12.11 1.11
CA ASP A 126 -11.16 12.40 2.39
C ASP A 126 -10.72 11.12 3.10
N VAL A 127 -11.54 10.06 2.99
CA VAL A 127 -11.18 8.69 3.37
C VAL A 127 -9.97 8.21 2.56
N LEU A 128 -9.99 8.35 1.24
CA LEU A 128 -8.90 7.89 0.38
C LEU A 128 -7.57 8.62 0.64
N ARG A 129 -7.59 9.93 0.90
CA ARG A 129 -6.39 10.66 1.29
C ARG A 129 -5.80 10.10 2.59
N THR A 130 -6.68 9.84 3.54
CA THR A 130 -6.28 9.35 4.86
C THR A 130 -5.78 7.90 4.80
N ALA A 131 -6.42 7.05 4.00
CA ALA A 131 -5.98 5.69 3.73
C ALA A 131 -4.63 5.66 3.00
N THR A 132 -4.41 6.58 2.04
CA THR A 132 -3.11 6.70 1.33
C THR A 132 -2.00 7.08 2.30
N ARG A 133 -2.24 8.04 3.20
CA ARG A 133 -1.29 8.39 4.27
C ARG A 133 -1.00 7.22 5.19
N ALA A 134 -2.04 6.49 5.61
CA ALA A 134 -1.88 5.30 6.43
C ALA A 134 -1.02 4.23 5.73
N ALA A 135 -1.22 4.02 4.42
CA ALA A 135 -0.39 3.14 3.61
C ALA A 135 1.09 3.56 3.68
N THR A 136 1.39 4.82 3.39
CA THR A 136 2.75 5.36 3.43
C THR A 136 3.38 5.22 4.81
N LEU A 137 2.66 5.60 5.87
CA LEU A 137 3.14 5.51 7.25
C LEU A 137 3.44 4.08 7.65
N SER A 138 2.52 3.14 7.38
CA SER A 138 2.74 1.72 7.70
C SER A 138 3.89 1.11 6.91
N TYR A 139 4.05 1.51 5.64
CA TYR A 139 5.11 1.05 4.76
C TYR A 139 6.47 1.57 5.23
N GLY A 140 6.55 2.84 5.63
CA GLY A 140 7.76 3.46 6.16
C GLY A 140 8.15 2.97 7.56
N ALA A 141 7.19 2.51 8.36
CA ALA A 141 7.43 2.03 9.72
C ALA A 141 8.14 0.66 9.79
N ALA A 142 8.12 -0.12 8.70
CA ALA A 142 8.78 -1.42 8.64
C ALA A 142 9.72 -1.48 7.42
N PRO A 143 11.04 -1.28 7.62
CA PRO A 143 12.06 -1.41 6.57
C PRO A 143 11.90 -2.66 5.69
N TYR A 144 11.42 -3.75 6.28
CA TYR A 144 11.11 -5.01 5.62
C TYR A 144 10.32 -4.85 4.32
N TYR A 145 9.33 -3.96 4.29
CA TYR A 145 8.53 -3.76 3.08
C TYR A 145 9.38 -3.25 1.91
N ARG A 146 10.23 -2.26 2.18
CA ARG A 146 11.16 -1.71 1.20
C ARG A 146 12.18 -2.73 0.77
N ASP A 147 12.79 -3.43 1.73
CA ASP A 147 13.89 -4.34 1.49
C ASP A 147 13.42 -5.58 0.69
N ARG A 148 12.19 -6.05 0.91
CA ARG A 148 11.64 -7.23 0.23
C ARG A 148 10.85 -6.93 -1.04
N TYR A 149 9.99 -5.91 -1.02
CA TYR A 149 9.00 -5.68 -2.08
C TYR A 149 9.29 -4.42 -2.90
N GLY A 150 10.19 -3.55 -2.42
CA GLY A 150 10.60 -2.33 -3.10
C GLY A 150 9.42 -1.48 -3.57
N ARG A 151 9.64 -0.71 -4.65
CA ARG A 151 8.63 0.23 -5.17
C ARG A 151 7.30 -0.43 -5.53
N ARG A 152 7.33 -1.71 -5.94
CA ARG A 152 6.11 -2.46 -6.24
C ARG A 152 5.27 -2.67 -4.98
N GLY A 153 5.88 -3.00 -3.85
CA GLY A 153 5.18 -3.12 -2.56
C GLY A 153 4.45 -1.84 -2.17
N ALA A 154 5.08 -0.68 -2.35
CA ALA A 154 4.46 0.61 -2.05
C ALA A 154 3.22 0.89 -2.92
N GLN A 155 3.25 0.50 -4.21
CA GLN A 155 2.10 0.63 -5.11
C GLN A 155 0.92 -0.24 -4.67
N PHE A 156 1.17 -1.50 -4.32
CA PHE A 156 0.13 -2.41 -3.81
C PHE A 156 -0.43 -1.92 -2.47
N SER A 157 0.41 -1.37 -1.59
CA SER A 157 -0.04 -0.85 -0.30
C SER A 157 -1.11 0.24 -0.45
N VAL A 158 -0.98 1.12 -1.45
CA VAL A 158 -1.99 2.17 -1.70
C VAL A 158 -3.30 1.58 -2.22
N SER A 159 -3.25 0.68 -3.20
CA SER A 159 -4.47 0.05 -3.74
C SER A 159 -5.17 -0.82 -2.71
N ASP A 160 -4.41 -1.58 -1.92
CA ASP A 160 -4.93 -2.41 -0.84
C ASP A 160 -5.56 -1.54 0.25
N SER A 161 -4.93 -0.40 0.58
CA SER A 161 -5.49 0.55 1.56
C SER A 161 -6.81 1.17 1.09
N ALA A 162 -6.91 1.52 -0.19
CA ALA A 162 -8.14 2.05 -0.77
C ALA A 162 -9.27 1.01 -0.78
N TRP A 163 -8.94 -0.27 -0.98
CA TRP A 163 -9.87 -1.39 -0.85
C TRP A 163 -10.24 -1.66 0.62
N ILE A 164 -9.28 -1.67 1.56
CA ILE A 164 -9.55 -1.86 2.99
C ILE A 164 -10.46 -0.73 3.49
N ALA A 165 -10.22 0.52 3.10
CA ALA A 165 -11.07 1.64 3.47
C ALA A 165 -12.52 1.48 2.99
N HIS A 166 -12.74 0.83 1.84
CA HIS A 166 -14.10 0.47 1.38
C HIS A 166 -14.82 -0.48 2.34
N LEU A 167 -14.08 -1.36 3.03
CA LEU A 167 -14.64 -2.31 3.99
C LEU A 167 -15.14 -1.65 5.28
N ALA A 168 -14.82 -0.37 5.53
CA ALA A 168 -15.32 0.35 6.69
C ALA A 168 -16.87 0.38 6.73
N ASP A 169 -17.51 0.49 5.57
CA ASP A 169 -18.97 0.50 5.41
C ASP A 169 -19.60 -0.91 5.33
N ALA A 170 -18.78 -1.97 5.26
CA ALA A 170 -19.27 -3.34 5.18
C ALA A 170 -19.72 -3.86 6.57
N PRO A 171 -20.59 -4.89 6.63
CA PRO A 171 -20.87 -5.57 7.89
C PRO A 171 -19.59 -6.08 8.56
N ARG A 172 -19.54 -6.00 9.90
CA ARG A 172 -18.33 -6.31 10.70
C ARG A 172 -17.69 -7.64 10.35
N GLU A 173 -18.49 -8.70 10.25
CA GLU A 173 -18.02 -10.05 9.90
C GLU A 173 -17.54 -10.14 8.46
N THR A 174 -18.17 -9.42 7.53
CA THR A 174 -17.70 -9.33 6.14
C THR A 174 -16.33 -8.66 6.08
N ALA A 175 -16.16 -7.52 6.75
CA ALA A 175 -14.88 -6.82 6.79
C ALA A 175 -13.78 -7.69 7.40
N ALA A 176 -14.04 -8.33 8.54
CA ALA A 176 -13.09 -9.22 9.21
C ALA A 176 -12.71 -10.42 8.32
N HIS A 177 -13.67 -11.04 7.64
CA HIS A 177 -13.39 -12.14 6.72
C HIS A 177 -12.52 -11.66 5.54
N GLN A 178 -12.88 -10.55 4.88
CA GLN A 178 -12.12 -10.04 3.73
C GLN A 178 -10.69 -9.67 4.11
N VAL A 179 -10.49 -8.98 5.24
CA VAL A 179 -9.16 -8.66 5.78
C VAL A 179 -8.37 -9.92 6.11
N THR A 180 -9.01 -10.91 6.74
CA THR A 180 -8.38 -12.20 7.05
C THR A 180 -7.93 -12.91 5.78
N TRP A 181 -8.79 -12.95 4.76
CA TRP A 181 -8.48 -13.55 3.47
C TRP A 181 -7.27 -12.89 2.80
N LEU A 182 -7.23 -11.54 2.77
CA LEU A 182 -6.08 -10.82 2.22
C LEU A 182 -4.82 -11.16 3.03
N SER A 183 -4.90 -11.13 4.35
CA SER A 183 -3.77 -11.44 5.23
C SER A 183 -3.23 -12.85 4.97
N THR A 184 -4.10 -13.85 4.86
CA THR A 184 -3.74 -15.23 4.47
C THR A 184 -3.06 -15.28 3.11
N MET A 185 -3.58 -14.58 2.10
CA MET A 185 -2.95 -14.55 0.77
C MET A 185 -1.51 -13.98 0.86
N LEU A 186 -1.31 -12.96 1.69
CA LEU A 186 -0.02 -12.29 1.84
C LEU A 186 1.00 -13.11 2.64
N THR A 187 0.57 -13.98 3.56
CA THR A 187 1.49 -14.88 4.28
C THR A 187 2.21 -15.84 3.33
N HIS A 188 1.53 -16.31 2.27
CA HIS A 188 2.16 -17.11 1.22
C HIS A 188 3.27 -16.37 0.46
N ARG A 189 3.26 -15.04 0.50
CA ARG A 189 4.31 -14.17 -0.07
C ARG A 189 5.31 -13.69 0.99
N GLY A 190 5.26 -14.28 2.17
CA GLY A 190 6.12 -13.99 3.31
C GLY A 190 5.78 -12.71 4.06
N MET A 191 4.56 -12.16 3.95
CA MET A 191 4.12 -11.07 4.84
C MET A 191 3.33 -11.67 6.01
N PRO A 192 3.89 -11.74 7.23
CA PRO A 192 3.15 -12.26 8.36
C PRO A 192 1.93 -11.39 8.69
N THR A 193 0.86 -11.97 9.24
CA THR A 193 -0.40 -11.24 9.51
C THR A 193 -0.23 -10.05 10.47
N TRP A 194 0.77 -10.09 11.34
CA TRP A 194 1.17 -8.97 12.19
C TRP A 194 1.40 -7.67 11.42
N LEU A 195 1.92 -7.75 10.19
CA LEU A 195 2.10 -6.56 9.36
C LEU A 195 0.76 -5.94 8.94
N MET A 196 -0.27 -6.76 8.70
CA MET A 196 -1.63 -6.28 8.47
C MET A 196 -2.26 -5.71 9.74
N GLU A 197 -2.02 -6.31 10.91
CA GLU A 197 -2.45 -5.73 12.20
C GLU A 197 -1.91 -4.30 12.36
N ARG A 198 -0.61 -4.11 12.13
CA ARG A 198 0.06 -2.80 12.20
C ARG A 198 -0.51 -1.81 11.19
N HIS A 199 -0.78 -2.27 9.97
CA HIS A 199 -1.39 -1.43 8.93
C HIS A 199 -2.81 -0.99 9.30
N LEU A 200 -3.66 -1.91 9.77
CA LEU A 200 -5.03 -1.60 10.19
C LEU A 200 -5.07 -0.67 11.40
N ALA A 201 -4.21 -0.89 12.41
CA ALA A 201 -4.09 0.01 13.54
C ALA A 201 -3.74 1.43 13.08
N THR A 202 -2.74 1.56 12.19
CA THR A 202 -2.39 2.85 11.57
C THR A 202 -3.56 3.46 10.83
N MET A 203 -4.32 2.67 10.07
CA MET A 203 -5.48 3.17 9.33
C MET A 203 -6.60 3.65 10.24
N VAL A 204 -6.92 2.90 11.30
CA VAL A 204 -7.93 3.28 12.30
C VAL A 204 -7.53 4.59 12.99
N ASP A 205 -6.28 4.73 13.40
CA ASP A 205 -5.77 5.95 14.03
C ASP A 205 -5.83 7.15 13.09
N GLN A 206 -5.41 6.97 11.83
CA GLN A 206 -5.42 8.05 10.84
C GLN A 206 -6.85 8.50 10.50
N LEU A 207 -7.77 7.56 10.28
CA LEU A 207 -9.18 7.87 10.00
C LEU A 207 -9.86 8.53 11.20
N GLY A 208 -9.70 7.96 12.40
CA GLY A 208 -10.27 8.50 13.63
C GLY A 208 -9.71 9.88 13.98
N GLY A 209 -8.39 10.07 13.85
CA GLY A 209 -7.74 11.37 14.07
C GLY A 209 -8.18 12.45 13.08
N ALA A 210 -8.63 12.08 11.89
CA ALA A 210 -9.22 12.98 10.90
C ALA A 210 -10.72 13.22 11.11
N GLY A 211 -11.34 12.61 12.13
CA GLY A 211 -12.79 12.69 12.36
C GLY A 211 -13.63 11.89 11.36
N LEU A 212 -13.01 10.97 10.62
CA LEU A 212 -13.67 10.12 9.63
C LEU A 212 -14.16 8.82 10.27
N ALA A 213 -15.19 8.23 9.68
CA ALA A 213 -15.74 6.97 10.17
C ALA A 213 -14.72 5.82 9.98
N VAL A 214 -14.33 5.18 11.08
CA VAL A 214 -13.47 3.98 11.08
C VAL A 214 -14.26 2.70 10.80
N GLY A 215 -15.58 2.75 10.93
CA GLY A 215 -16.51 1.69 10.56
C GLY A 215 -16.18 0.33 11.17
N SER A 216 -16.16 -0.71 10.34
CA SER A 216 -15.89 -2.10 10.74
C SER A 216 -14.40 -2.45 10.90
N LEU A 217 -13.47 -1.54 10.60
CA LEU A 217 -12.03 -1.83 10.62
C LEU A 217 -11.48 -2.18 12.02
N PRO A 218 -11.89 -1.54 13.13
CA PRO A 218 -11.43 -1.92 14.47
C PRO A 218 -11.80 -3.36 14.85
N HIS A 219 -12.95 -3.87 14.36
CA HIS A 219 -13.35 -5.26 14.57
C HIS A 219 -12.43 -6.22 13.81
N ALA A 220 -12.15 -5.93 12.53
CA ALA A 220 -11.23 -6.73 11.74
C ALA A 220 -9.81 -6.78 12.36
N LEU A 221 -9.31 -5.64 12.87
CA LEU A 221 -8.06 -5.58 13.63
C LEU A 221 -8.11 -6.49 14.87
N THR A 222 -9.16 -6.37 15.68
CA THR A 222 -9.33 -7.19 16.90
C THR A 222 -9.32 -8.68 16.58
N VAL A 223 -9.96 -9.10 15.49
CA VAL A 223 -9.98 -10.50 15.04
C VAL A 223 -8.58 -11.01 14.69
N LEU A 224 -7.78 -10.22 13.96
CA LEU A 224 -6.40 -10.59 13.63
C LEU A 224 -5.53 -10.68 14.89
N GLU A 225 -5.56 -9.64 15.73
CA GLU A 225 -4.75 -9.60 16.95
C GLU A 225 -5.09 -10.74 17.90
N ALA A 226 -6.38 -11.02 18.12
CA ALA A 226 -6.82 -12.11 18.99
C ALA A 226 -6.31 -13.47 18.48
N ARG A 227 -6.36 -13.70 17.17
CA ARG A 227 -5.83 -14.92 16.56
C ARG A 227 -4.32 -15.03 16.78
N ARG A 228 -3.54 -13.98 16.48
CA ARG A 228 -2.09 -14.01 16.69
C ARG A 228 -1.76 -14.23 18.16
N ARG A 229 -2.36 -13.45 19.07
CA ARG A 229 -2.10 -13.53 20.52
C ARG A 229 -2.44 -14.91 21.12
N ALA A 230 -3.42 -15.63 20.56
CA ALA A 230 -3.71 -17.00 20.98
C ALA A 230 -2.58 -18.00 20.63
N ALA A 231 -1.75 -17.70 19.62
CA ALA A 231 -0.61 -18.53 19.25
C ALA A 231 0.74 -17.99 19.77
N VAL A 232 0.92 -16.67 19.73
CA VAL A 232 2.12 -15.92 20.12
C VAL A 232 1.66 -14.57 20.66
N ASP A 233 1.70 -14.39 21.98
CA ASP A 233 1.40 -13.13 22.64
C ASP A 233 2.44 -12.02 22.38
N ASP A 234 2.14 -10.83 22.88
CA ASP A 234 2.97 -9.64 22.66
C ASP A 234 4.34 -9.77 23.36
N ASP A 235 4.39 -10.41 24.53
CA ASP A 235 5.64 -10.66 25.26
C ASP A 235 6.60 -11.56 24.48
N LEU A 236 6.11 -12.67 23.91
CA LEU A 236 6.95 -13.53 23.07
C LEU A 236 7.38 -12.82 21.79
N LEU A 237 6.50 -12.00 21.20
CA LEU A 237 6.82 -11.22 20.00
C LEU A 237 7.97 -10.23 20.25
N GLU A 238 7.97 -9.55 21.40
CA GLU A 238 9.07 -8.66 21.81
C GLU A 238 10.32 -9.42 22.25
N GLN A 239 10.14 -10.56 22.92
CA GLN A 239 11.24 -11.41 23.33
C GLN A 239 12.00 -11.98 22.13
N ALA A 240 11.31 -12.31 21.03
CA ALA A 240 11.93 -12.75 19.79
C ALA A 240 12.84 -11.68 19.17
N GLU A 241 12.41 -10.41 19.20
CA GLU A 241 13.27 -9.29 18.76
C GLU A 241 14.52 -9.17 19.63
N THR A 242 14.38 -9.38 20.93
CA THR A 242 15.52 -9.38 21.85
C THR A 242 16.48 -10.53 21.55
N TRP A 243 15.99 -11.75 21.27
CA TRP A 243 16.85 -12.85 20.87
C TRP A 243 17.60 -12.56 19.57
N VAL A 244 16.93 -11.97 18.57
CA VAL A 244 17.62 -11.56 17.32
C VAL A 244 18.75 -10.57 17.63
N ARG A 245 18.51 -9.53 18.44
CA ARG A 245 19.55 -8.56 18.82
C ARG A 245 20.73 -9.18 19.57
N GLU A 246 20.50 -10.25 20.32
CA GLU A 246 21.53 -10.96 21.09
C GLU A 246 22.35 -11.93 20.24
N THR A 247 21.76 -12.53 19.20
CA THR A 247 22.38 -13.66 18.48
C THR A 247 22.72 -13.37 17.02
N VAL A 248 22.17 -12.33 16.42
CA VAL A 248 22.36 -11.97 15.00
C VAL A 248 23.18 -10.70 14.91
N VAL A 249 24.31 -10.74 14.21
CA VAL A 249 25.24 -9.61 14.11
C VAL A 249 24.71 -8.54 13.16
N ALA A 250 24.25 -8.94 11.98
CA ALA A 250 23.76 -8.05 10.94
C ALA A 250 22.39 -8.52 10.42
N SER A 251 21.33 -8.10 11.10
CA SER A 251 19.97 -8.44 10.67
C SER A 251 19.65 -7.83 9.28
N PRO A 252 19.07 -8.59 8.34
CA PRO A 252 18.80 -8.11 6.98
C PRO A 252 17.71 -7.03 6.93
N THR A 253 16.93 -6.90 8.00
CA THR A 253 15.88 -5.89 8.14
C THR A 253 15.53 -5.70 9.62
N ALA A 254 14.57 -4.82 9.92
CA ALA A 254 14.01 -4.67 11.26
C ALA A 254 12.49 -4.42 11.19
N PRO A 255 11.71 -4.84 12.22
CA PRO A 255 12.10 -5.71 13.34
C PRO A 255 12.05 -7.20 12.96
N THR A 256 13.20 -7.86 12.87
CA THR A 256 13.29 -9.23 12.33
C THR A 256 12.72 -10.29 13.28
N GLY A 257 12.97 -10.18 14.58
CA GLY A 257 12.46 -11.15 15.55
C GLY A 257 10.94 -11.09 15.64
N ARG A 258 10.35 -9.90 15.57
CA ARG A 258 8.87 -9.74 15.49
C ARG A 258 8.28 -10.38 14.24
N LEU A 259 8.94 -10.23 13.09
CA LEU A 259 8.52 -10.89 11.83
C LEU A 259 8.57 -12.41 11.96
N VAL A 260 9.65 -12.96 12.51
CA VAL A 260 9.81 -14.40 12.76
C VAL A 260 8.72 -14.90 13.71
N ALA A 261 8.48 -14.20 14.82
CA ALA A 261 7.45 -14.56 15.80
C ALA A 261 6.04 -14.54 15.19
N ALA A 262 5.73 -13.53 14.38
CA ALA A 262 4.47 -13.45 13.66
C ALA A 262 4.28 -14.58 12.65
N ALA A 263 5.33 -14.96 11.91
CA ALA A 263 5.25 -16.08 10.98
C ALA A 263 5.01 -17.43 11.70
N VAL A 264 5.59 -17.61 12.88
CA VAL A 264 5.28 -18.78 13.75
C VAL A 264 3.82 -18.74 14.21
N ALA A 265 3.30 -17.57 14.59
CA ALA A 265 1.90 -17.40 14.96
C ALA A 265 0.95 -17.78 13.82
N ASP A 266 1.30 -17.40 12.58
CA ASP A 266 0.53 -17.71 11.38
C ASP A 266 0.46 -19.22 11.11
N VAL A 267 1.58 -19.93 11.27
CA VAL A 267 1.62 -21.39 11.12
C VAL A 267 0.77 -22.08 12.19
N ARG A 268 0.95 -21.69 13.45
CA ARG A 268 0.22 -22.30 14.57
C ARG A 268 -1.28 -22.04 14.51
N SER A 269 -1.68 -20.88 13.99
CA SER A 269 -3.09 -20.51 13.84
C SER A 269 -3.74 -21.10 12.57
N GLY A 270 -2.99 -21.88 11.78
CA GLY A 270 -3.47 -22.46 10.51
C GLY A 270 -3.68 -21.42 9.40
N VAL A 271 -3.15 -20.20 9.55
CA VAL A 271 -3.22 -19.16 8.52
C VAL A 271 -2.23 -19.43 7.39
N ALA A 272 -1.04 -19.94 7.73
CA ALA A 272 -0.02 -20.31 6.78
C ALA A 272 0.36 -21.79 6.95
N PRO A 273 0.65 -22.52 5.86
CA PRO A 273 1.14 -23.90 5.98
C PRO A 273 2.59 -23.96 6.47
N SER A 274 3.36 -22.88 6.35
CA SER A 274 4.78 -22.81 6.72
C SER A 274 5.26 -21.36 6.85
N SER A 275 6.28 -21.14 7.68
CA SER A 275 7.04 -19.89 7.79
C SER A 275 8.13 -19.74 6.71
N ALA A 276 8.33 -20.76 5.87
CA ALA A 276 9.38 -20.81 4.84
C ALA A 276 9.42 -19.57 3.93
N PRO A 277 8.29 -19.02 3.41
CA PRO A 277 8.35 -17.83 2.56
C PRO A 277 9.02 -16.62 3.23
N LEU A 278 8.88 -16.47 4.55
CA LEU A 278 9.61 -15.46 5.31
C LEU A 278 11.06 -15.89 5.56
N MET A 279 11.24 -17.09 6.12
CA MET A 279 12.55 -17.57 6.57
C MET A 279 13.55 -17.71 5.42
N ASP A 280 13.12 -18.19 4.25
CA ASP A 280 13.97 -18.32 3.07
C ASP A 280 14.43 -16.96 2.56
N TRP A 281 13.59 -15.92 2.68
CA TRP A 281 13.99 -14.56 2.33
C TRP A 281 14.99 -13.98 3.35
N LEU A 282 14.72 -14.17 4.65
CA LEU A 282 15.56 -13.68 5.74
C LEU A 282 16.93 -14.36 5.80
N THR A 283 17.04 -15.61 5.31
CA THR A 283 18.27 -16.41 5.41
C THR A 283 18.95 -16.65 4.06
N HIS A 284 18.54 -15.91 3.03
CA HIS A 284 19.14 -16.00 1.71
C HIS A 284 20.58 -15.45 1.71
N GLU A 285 21.50 -16.15 1.03
CA GLU A 285 22.94 -15.84 1.03
C GLU A 285 23.29 -14.42 0.57
N ASP A 286 22.56 -13.87 -0.41
CA ASP A 286 22.71 -12.48 -0.86
C ASP A 286 22.45 -11.41 0.24
N ARG A 287 21.82 -11.79 1.36
CA ARG A 287 21.36 -10.85 2.41
C ARG A 287 21.95 -11.14 3.78
N THR A 288 22.27 -12.39 4.05
CA THR A 288 22.61 -12.85 5.39
C THR A 288 23.67 -13.92 5.29
N ASP A 289 24.75 -13.76 6.05
CA ASP A 289 25.81 -14.77 6.08
C ASP A 289 25.35 -16.07 6.74
N THR A 290 26.13 -17.13 6.58
CA THR A 290 25.78 -18.47 7.08
C THR A 290 25.60 -18.52 8.60
N ALA A 291 26.35 -17.72 9.36
CA ALA A 291 26.29 -17.72 10.82
C ALA A 291 25.00 -17.04 11.31
N ASP A 292 24.69 -15.87 10.78
CA ASP A 292 23.46 -15.13 11.08
C ASP A 292 22.22 -15.86 10.56
N ALA A 293 22.30 -16.51 9.39
CA ALA A 293 21.22 -17.35 8.86
C ALA A 293 20.92 -18.54 9.81
N SER A 294 21.96 -19.14 10.38
CA SER A 294 21.82 -20.21 11.38
C SER A 294 21.23 -19.67 12.68
N ALA A 295 21.67 -18.50 13.14
CA ALA A 295 21.13 -17.84 14.33
C ALA A 295 19.64 -17.49 14.16
N LEU A 296 19.21 -16.99 13.00
CA LEU A 296 17.81 -16.71 12.71
C LEU A 296 16.93 -17.97 12.75
N ARG A 297 17.44 -19.10 12.25
CA ARG A 297 16.73 -20.40 12.35
C ARG A 297 16.62 -20.86 13.81
N LEU A 298 17.67 -20.68 14.61
CA LEU A 298 17.62 -20.98 16.05
C LEU A 298 16.59 -20.11 16.78
N VAL A 299 16.49 -18.81 16.44
CA VAL A 299 15.44 -17.94 16.99
C VAL A 299 14.06 -18.42 16.59
N HIS A 300 13.85 -18.75 15.31
CA HIS A 300 12.58 -19.32 14.84
C HIS A 300 12.16 -20.56 15.63
N ASP A 301 13.07 -21.52 15.79
CA ASP A 301 12.81 -22.78 16.49
C ASP A 301 12.52 -22.53 17.99
N ARG A 302 13.24 -21.58 18.59
CA ARG A 302 13.02 -21.16 19.97
C ARG A 302 11.63 -20.54 20.17
N VAL A 303 11.18 -19.68 19.26
CA VAL A 303 9.82 -19.12 19.27
C VAL A 303 8.79 -20.24 19.13
N ALA A 304 8.97 -21.16 18.16
CA ALA A 304 8.05 -22.26 17.93
C ALA A 304 7.90 -23.17 19.16
N ALA A 305 9.00 -23.47 19.84
CA ALA A 305 9.00 -24.23 21.09
C ALA A 305 8.29 -23.47 22.23
N ALA A 306 8.60 -22.18 22.43
CA ALA A 306 8.00 -21.35 23.48
C ALA A 306 6.50 -21.05 23.25
N ALA A 307 6.04 -21.11 22.01
CA ALA A 307 4.62 -21.05 21.67
C ALA A 307 3.91 -22.39 21.96
N GLY A 308 4.64 -23.52 21.85
CA GLY A 308 4.12 -24.87 22.09
C GLY A 308 3.80 -25.16 23.55
N THR A 309 4.63 -24.68 24.47
CA THR A 309 4.49 -24.92 25.91
C THR A 309 3.26 -24.23 26.49
N ARG A 310 2.87 -23.05 25.99
CA ARG A 310 1.73 -22.28 26.51
C ARG A 310 0.36 -22.86 26.18
N THR A 311 0.22 -23.57 25.06
CA THR A 311 -1.04 -24.28 24.74
C THR A 311 -1.35 -25.46 25.67
N GLY A 312 -0.37 -25.91 26.47
CA GLY A 312 -0.56 -26.98 27.47
C GLY A 312 -0.98 -26.50 28.85
N GLU A 313 -0.97 -25.18 29.10
CA GLU A 313 -1.41 -24.55 30.35
C GLU A 313 -2.71 -23.78 30.10
N LEU A 314 -3.83 -24.52 29.99
CA LEU A 314 -5.15 -23.96 30.24
C LEU A 314 -5.68 -24.60 31.53
N PRO A 315 -6.10 -23.80 32.54
CA PRO A 315 -6.85 -24.33 33.68
C PRO A 315 -8.21 -24.91 33.28
#